data_AF-A0A950FLV4-F1
#
_entry.id   AF-A0A950FLV4-F1
#
_cell.length_a   1.000
_cell.length_b   1.000
_cell.length_c   1.000
_cell.angle_alpha   90.00
_cell.angle_beta   90.00
_cell.angle_gamma   90.00
#
_symmetry.space_group_name_H-M   'P 1'
#
loop_
_entity.id
_entity.type
_entity.pdbx_description
1 polymer ?
#
loop_
_entity_poly.entity_id
_entity_poly.type
_entity_poly.pdbx_seq_one_letter_code
_entity_poly.pdbx_strand_id
1 'polypeptide(L)'
;MMRSLAVSFAALALLAAAPASAAPAAGAPSVREAQDKLFDYKAGSTICFRPQFSEHAGVTLLVNGPGEKPTNGVIVAPAGAVKNAPAVLWVHWLGEPATTNHTEFLSDAQELAKHGVVSLLVDMPWSQKDWFTTLRAPENDYAGTIAQVISLRRALDCLTAIPGVDKTRVAYVGHDFGAMDGALLLAVDARPQYAVLMTPTLSYWEWYLLGKQPADPAAYVAQMSALDLPGWLAQGKQKATLLQFGQNDEYVSQATGIALRNATPNRDRTFKAYRLDHALDDVTAHDDRRAWLIAHLGV
;
A
#
# COMPACT_ATOMS: atom_id res chain seq x y z
N MET A 1 14.33 -63.51 -58.50
CA MET A 1 14.78 -62.63 -59.58
C MET A 1 14.07 -61.28 -59.44
N MET A 2 14.80 -60.19 -59.71
CA MET A 2 14.35 -58.79 -59.81
C MET A 2 14.05 -58.09 -58.48
N ARG A 3 14.50 -56.87 -58.20
CA ARG A 3 15.66 -56.04 -58.59
C ARG A 3 15.54 -54.81 -57.69
N SER A 4 16.63 -54.40 -57.03
CA SER A 4 16.69 -53.18 -56.24
C SER A 4 16.32 -51.93 -57.05
N LEU A 5 15.61 -51.01 -56.42
CA LEU A 5 15.60 -49.59 -56.77
C LEU A 5 15.81 -48.79 -55.48
N ALA A 6 17.07 -48.41 -55.25
CA ALA A 6 17.46 -47.43 -54.27
C ALA A 6 17.15 -46.04 -54.84
N VAL A 7 16.36 -45.24 -54.14
CA VAL A 7 16.17 -43.82 -54.44
C VAL A 7 16.95 -43.04 -53.39
N SER A 8 18.00 -42.36 -53.84
CA SER A 8 18.81 -41.43 -53.06
C SER A 8 18.00 -40.19 -52.70
N PHE A 9 17.78 -39.95 -51.40
CA PHE A 9 17.37 -38.64 -50.91
C PHE A 9 18.62 -37.79 -50.62
N ALA A 10 18.87 -36.81 -51.48
CA ALA A 10 19.80 -35.72 -51.18
C ALA A 10 19.19 -34.84 -50.07
N ALA A 11 19.83 -34.81 -48.91
CA ALA A 11 19.50 -33.90 -47.83
C ALA A 11 19.97 -32.47 -48.19
N LEU A 12 19.02 -31.59 -48.50
CA LEU A 12 19.29 -30.15 -48.60
C LEU A 12 19.36 -29.59 -47.17
N ALA A 13 20.58 -29.34 -46.68
CA ALA A 13 20.78 -28.64 -45.41
C ALA A 13 20.44 -27.16 -45.58
N LEU A 14 19.22 -26.76 -45.18
CA LEU A 14 18.89 -25.36 -44.95
C LEU A 14 19.59 -24.91 -43.66
N LEU A 15 20.67 -24.14 -43.79
CA LEU A 15 21.18 -23.33 -42.68
C LEU A 15 20.12 -22.27 -42.35
N ALA A 16 19.34 -22.50 -41.30
CA ALA A 16 18.57 -21.44 -40.66
C ALA A 16 19.56 -20.51 -39.95
N ALA A 17 19.76 -19.31 -40.49
CA ALA A 17 20.45 -18.25 -39.78
C ALA A 17 19.63 -17.88 -38.54
N ALA A 18 20.18 -18.13 -37.35
CA ALA A 18 19.61 -17.67 -36.10
C ALA A 18 19.52 -16.13 -36.14
N PRO A 19 18.40 -15.52 -35.71
CA PRO A 19 18.34 -14.08 -35.61
C PRO A 19 19.39 -13.61 -34.60
N ALA A 20 20.25 -12.71 -35.03
CA ALA A 20 21.21 -12.06 -34.15
C ALA A 20 20.45 -11.38 -33.02
N SER A 21 20.70 -11.81 -31.77
CA SER A 21 20.21 -11.12 -30.59
C SER A 21 20.76 -9.70 -30.60
N ALA A 22 19.92 -8.72 -30.87
CA ALA A 22 20.27 -7.32 -30.70
C ALA A 22 20.67 -7.11 -29.23
N ALA A 23 21.88 -6.60 -29.02
CA ALA A 23 22.30 -6.15 -27.69
C ALA A 23 21.30 -5.09 -27.19
N PRO A 24 20.89 -5.14 -25.90
CA PRO A 24 19.98 -4.13 -25.37
C PRO A 24 20.62 -2.75 -25.51
N ALA A 25 19.85 -1.80 -26.05
CA ALA A 25 20.28 -0.42 -26.19
C ALA A 25 20.75 0.12 -24.83
N ALA A 26 22.03 0.49 -24.74
CA ALA A 26 22.58 1.14 -23.56
C ALA A 26 21.85 2.47 -23.33
N GLY A 27 21.02 2.55 -22.28
CA GLY A 27 20.39 3.80 -21.84
C GLY A 27 18.90 3.75 -21.52
N ALA A 28 18.18 2.65 -21.81
CA ALA A 28 16.80 2.49 -21.32
C ALA A 28 16.82 2.00 -19.86
N PRO A 29 16.06 2.62 -18.94
CA PRO A 29 15.93 2.10 -17.58
C PRO A 29 15.37 0.67 -17.64
N SER A 30 15.89 -0.20 -16.79
CA SER A 30 15.31 -1.53 -16.58
C SER A 30 13.83 -1.39 -16.15
N VAL A 31 13.03 -2.43 -16.37
CA VAL A 31 11.63 -2.49 -15.90
C VAL A 31 11.53 -2.13 -14.41
N ARG A 32 12.52 -2.55 -13.63
CA ARG A 32 12.66 -2.23 -12.21
C ARG A 32 12.92 -0.75 -11.94
N GLU A 33 13.85 -0.12 -12.66
CA GLU A 33 14.11 1.33 -12.50
C GLU A 33 12.93 2.19 -12.95
N ALA A 34 12.15 1.73 -13.93
CA ALA A 34 10.91 2.39 -14.34
C ALA A 34 9.80 2.26 -13.28
N GLN A 35 9.71 1.08 -12.64
CA GLN A 35 8.82 0.84 -11.50
C GLN A 35 9.20 1.69 -10.28
N ASP A 36 10.49 1.76 -9.94
CA ASP A 36 10.97 2.54 -8.78
C ASP A 36 10.64 4.04 -8.92
N LYS A 37 10.61 4.57 -10.15
CA LYS A 37 10.27 5.97 -10.45
C LYS A 37 8.77 6.24 -10.52
N LEU A 38 7.92 5.21 -10.50
CA LEU A 38 6.48 5.36 -10.70
C LEU A 38 5.85 6.27 -9.64
N PHE A 39 6.36 6.20 -8.41
CA PHE A 39 5.85 6.95 -7.26
C PHE A 39 6.75 8.13 -6.88
N ASP A 40 7.68 8.54 -7.76
CA ASP A 40 8.54 9.68 -7.49
C ASP A 40 7.75 10.98 -7.45
N TYR A 41 8.13 11.83 -6.51
CA TYR A 41 7.62 13.17 -6.37
C TYR A 41 8.75 14.11 -5.96
N LYS A 42 8.59 15.40 -6.25
CA LYS A 42 9.60 16.38 -5.87
C LYS A 42 9.63 16.53 -4.35
N ALA A 43 10.60 15.91 -3.67
CA ALA A 43 10.84 16.11 -2.25
C ALA A 43 10.98 17.62 -1.93
N GLY A 44 10.41 18.05 -0.80
CA GLY A 44 10.37 19.48 -0.42
C GLY A 44 9.34 20.33 -1.17
N SER A 45 8.58 19.75 -2.11
CA SER A 45 7.38 20.40 -2.66
C SER A 45 6.13 20.15 -1.83
N THR A 46 6.23 19.30 -0.80
CA THR A 46 5.12 18.97 0.08
C THR A 46 4.73 20.16 0.93
N ILE A 47 3.45 20.49 0.92
CA ILE A 47 2.84 21.52 1.73
C ILE A 47 2.09 20.82 2.87
N CYS A 48 2.43 21.19 4.10
CA CYS A 48 1.80 20.72 5.32
C CYS A 48 1.16 21.92 6.00
N PHE A 49 -0.17 22.06 5.91
CA PHE A 49 -0.87 23.21 6.48
C PHE A 49 -1.90 22.79 7.53
N ARG A 50 -1.90 23.47 8.67
CA ARG A 50 -2.85 23.23 9.76
C ARG A 50 -3.99 24.26 9.64
N PRO A 51 -5.20 23.88 9.21
CA PRO A 51 -6.32 24.80 9.22
C PRO A 51 -6.71 25.15 10.67
N GLN A 52 -7.31 26.33 10.87
CA GLN A 52 -7.68 26.86 12.20
C GLN A 52 -8.92 26.19 12.82
N PHE A 53 -9.29 24.98 12.40
CA PHE A 53 -10.44 24.25 12.94
C PHE A 53 -9.97 23.17 13.91
N SER A 54 -10.49 23.16 15.14
CA SER A 54 -10.33 22.05 16.08
C SER A 54 -11.69 21.66 16.67
N GLU A 55 -12.44 20.82 15.97
CA GLU A 55 -13.69 20.24 16.49
C GLU A 55 -13.50 18.82 17.05
N HIS A 56 -12.28 18.26 16.99
CA HIS A 56 -11.99 16.88 17.36
C HIS A 56 -10.78 16.75 18.29
N ALA A 57 -10.60 15.54 18.85
CA ALA A 57 -9.50 15.16 19.75
C ALA A 57 -8.14 15.03 19.02
N GLY A 58 -7.77 16.05 18.24
CA GLY A 58 -6.58 16.12 17.40
C GLY A 58 -6.47 17.45 16.66
N VAL A 59 -5.37 17.65 15.93
CA VAL A 59 -5.16 18.84 15.09
C VAL A 59 -5.30 18.43 13.63
N THR A 60 -6.22 19.06 12.91
CA THR A 60 -6.37 18.84 11.46
C THR A 60 -5.09 19.26 10.73
N LEU A 61 -4.70 18.47 9.74
CA LEU A 61 -3.56 18.67 8.85
C LEU A 61 -4.00 18.43 7.41
N LEU A 62 -3.70 19.37 6.53
CA LEU A 62 -3.82 19.20 5.10
C LEU A 62 -2.45 18.90 4.49
N VAL A 63 -2.40 17.89 3.61
CA VAL A 63 -1.20 17.44 2.91
C VAL A 63 -1.42 17.54 1.40
N ASN A 64 -0.55 18.25 0.68
CA ASN A 64 -0.59 18.32 -0.79
C ASN A 64 0.76 18.60 -1.43
N GLY A 65 0.89 18.31 -2.72
CA GLY A 65 1.87 18.90 -3.61
C GLY A 65 1.39 20.15 -4.34
N PRO A 66 2.26 20.83 -5.11
CA PRO A 66 1.88 22.00 -5.88
C PRO A 66 0.81 21.66 -6.92
N GLY A 67 -0.33 22.36 -6.88
CA GLY A 67 -1.45 22.16 -7.80
C GLY A 67 -2.30 20.90 -7.55
N GLU A 68 -1.99 20.14 -6.50
CA GLU A 68 -2.75 18.95 -6.10
C GLU A 68 -3.88 19.32 -5.11
N LYS A 69 -4.98 18.54 -5.12
CA LYS A 69 -6.03 18.66 -4.10
C LYS A 69 -5.47 18.20 -2.74
N PRO A 70 -5.78 18.90 -1.63
CA PRO A 70 -5.33 18.49 -0.31
C PRO A 70 -5.96 17.19 0.14
N THR A 71 -5.11 16.32 0.68
CA THR A 71 -5.49 15.17 1.49
C THR A 71 -5.70 15.66 2.91
N ASN A 72 -6.89 15.41 3.45
CA ASN A 72 -7.19 15.73 4.85
C ASN A 72 -6.54 14.70 5.77
N GLY A 73 -6.19 15.11 6.98
CA GLY A 73 -5.73 14.21 8.01
C GLY A 73 -5.84 14.83 9.39
N VAL A 74 -5.76 13.98 10.41
CA VAL A 74 -5.84 14.36 11.82
C VAL A 74 -4.58 13.90 12.53
N ILE A 75 -3.92 14.82 13.21
CA ILE A 75 -2.80 14.53 14.10
C ILE A 75 -3.35 14.25 15.49
N VAL A 76 -3.04 13.06 16.02
CA VAL A 76 -3.26 12.70 17.43
C VAL A 76 -1.88 12.57 18.08
N ALA A 77 -1.66 13.26 19.18
CA ALA A 77 -0.36 13.36 19.82
C ALA A 77 -0.47 13.27 21.35
N PRO A 78 0.64 12.95 22.05
CA PRO A 78 0.66 12.86 23.51
C PRO A 78 0.26 14.18 24.18
N ALA A 79 -0.27 14.09 25.39
CA ALA A 79 -0.51 15.27 26.22
C ALA A 79 0.83 15.90 26.64
N GLY A 80 1.13 17.11 26.14
CA GLY A 80 2.34 17.85 26.46
C GLY A 80 3.33 17.96 25.29
N ALA A 81 4.61 18.19 25.61
CA ALA A 81 5.62 18.39 24.59
C ALA A 81 6.03 17.08 23.91
N VAL A 82 5.90 17.02 22.58
CA VAL A 82 6.43 15.93 21.76
C VAL A 82 7.96 15.94 21.82
N LYS A 83 8.57 14.86 22.32
CA LYS A 83 10.02 14.70 22.44
C LYS A 83 10.41 13.26 22.20
N ASN A 84 11.31 13.02 21.23
CA ASN A 84 11.75 11.69 20.84
C ASN A 84 10.56 10.72 20.67
N ALA A 85 9.51 11.18 20.00
CA ALA A 85 8.27 10.44 19.85
C ALA A 85 8.35 9.53 18.62
N PRO A 86 8.06 8.22 18.74
CA PRO A 86 7.79 7.41 17.56
C PRO A 86 6.54 7.93 16.84
N ALA A 87 6.39 7.56 15.57
CA ALA A 87 5.29 8.04 14.76
C ALA A 87 4.59 6.94 13.96
N VAL A 88 3.29 7.11 13.71
CA VAL A 88 2.50 6.16 12.91
C VAL A 88 1.67 6.92 11.87
N LEU A 89 1.74 6.47 10.61
CA LEU A 89 0.81 6.87 9.55
C LEU A 89 -0.30 5.81 9.46
N TRP A 90 -1.56 6.24 9.56
CA TRP A 90 -2.75 5.39 9.51
C TRP A 90 -3.55 5.67 8.24
N VAL A 91 -3.92 4.62 7.51
CA VAL A 91 -4.65 4.71 6.25
C VAL A 91 -5.84 3.77 6.28
N HIS A 92 -7.04 4.35 6.20
CA HIS A 92 -8.28 3.65 6.48
C HIS A 92 -8.77 2.74 5.32
N TRP A 93 -9.69 1.83 5.63
CA TRP A 93 -10.38 0.96 4.66
C TRP A 93 -11.51 1.66 3.87
N LEU A 94 -12.00 1.00 2.80
CA LEU A 94 -13.33 1.26 2.25
C LEU A 94 -14.33 0.29 2.88
N GLY A 95 -15.02 0.75 3.91
CA GLY A 95 -16.09 0.01 4.57
C GLY A 95 -17.28 0.89 4.89
N GLU A 96 -17.80 0.74 6.10
CA GLU A 96 -19.00 1.45 6.55
C GLU A 96 -18.82 2.98 6.57
N PRO A 97 -19.87 3.78 6.34
CA PRO A 97 -19.76 5.24 6.20
C PRO A 97 -19.09 5.96 7.38
N ALA A 98 -19.25 5.42 8.59
CA ALA A 98 -18.68 6.00 9.81
C ALA A 98 -17.15 5.84 9.91
N THR A 99 -16.58 4.84 9.23
CA THR A 99 -15.16 4.43 9.33
C THR A 99 -14.44 4.44 7.99
N THR A 100 -15.12 4.77 6.89
CA THR A 100 -14.50 5.06 5.58
C THR A 100 -13.80 6.43 5.58
N ASN A 101 -13.03 6.74 6.63
CA ASN A 101 -12.22 7.96 6.73
C ASN A 101 -11.22 7.81 7.90
N HIS A 102 -10.46 8.87 8.20
CA HIS A 102 -9.48 8.90 9.30
C HIS A 102 -10.03 8.48 10.68
N THR A 103 -11.35 8.45 10.90
CA THR A 103 -11.96 8.01 12.17
C THR A 103 -11.73 6.54 12.50
N GLU A 104 -11.49 5.66 11.51
CA GLU A 104 -11.32 4.21 11.74
C GLU A 104 -10.31 3.91 12.85
N PHE A 105 -9.14 4.54 12.78
CA PHE A 105 -8.04 4.30 13.70
C PHE A 105 -7.94 5.32 14.84
N LEU A 106 -8.95 6.19 15.00
CA LEU A 106 -8.87 7.28 15.98
C LEU A 106 -8.68 6.74 17.41
N SER A 107 -9.35 5.64 17.74
CA SER A 107 -9.25 5.00 19.06
C SER A 107 -7.84 4.42 19.31
N ASP A 108 -7.25 3.73 18.33
CA ASP A 108 -5.88 3.21 18.41
C ASP A 108 -4.85 4.34 18.55
N ALA A 109 -5.01 5.40 17.76
CA ALA A 109 -4.13 6.55 17.79
C ALA A 109 -4.18 7.28 19.14
N GLN A 110 -5.38 7.39 19.73
CA GLN A 110 -5.57 7.96 21.07
C GLN A 110 -4.93 7.10 22.17
N GLU A 111 -5.03 5.78 22.06
CA GLU A 111 -4.36 4.88 23.00
C GLU A 111 -2.85 5.01 22.90
N LEU A 112 -2.29 4.97 21.69
CA LEU A 112 -0.86 5.08 21.45
C LEU A 112 -0.30 6.46 21.84
N ALA A 113 -1.09 7.53 21.77
CA ALA A 113 -0.70 8.84 22.29
C ALA A 113 -0.40 8.83 23.80
N LYS A 114 -1.06 7.95 24.58
CA LYS A 114 -0.75 7.76 26.02
C LYS A 114 0.64 7.15 26.23
N HIS A 115 1.16 6.46 25.22
CA HIS A 115 2.52 5.88 25.18
C HIS A 115 3.55 6.80 24.51
N GLY A 116 3.21 8.06 24.23
CA GLY A 116 4.17 8.99 23.63
C GLY A 116 4.25 8.94 22.11
N VAL A 117 3.35 8.23 21.44
CA VAL A 117 3.33 8.08 19.97
C VAL A 117 2.61 9.27 19.31
N VAL A 118 3.15 9.77 18.20
CA VAL A 118 2.46 10.75 17.34
C VAL A 118 1.84 10.04 16.14
N SER A 119 0.54 10.20 15.94
CA SER A 119 -0.20 9.56 14.85
C SER A 119 -0.69 10.60 13.85
N LEU A 120 -0.57 10.30 12.56
CA LEU A 120 -1.26 11.00 11.48
C LEU A 120 -2.22 10.02 10.82
N LEU A 121 -3.52 10.33 10.88
CA LEU A 121 -4.58 9.56 10.26
C LEU A 121 -5.05 10.34 9.03
N VAL A 122 -4.93 9.78 7.83
CA VAL A 122 -5.28 10.49 6.59
C VAL A 122 -6.60 9.98 6.03
N ASP A 123 -7.38 10.89 5.46
CA ASP A 123 -8.45 10.55 4.53
C ASP A 123 -7.83 10.16 3.17
N MET A 124 -8.58 9.42 2.38
CA MET A 124 -8.17 8.98 1.04
C MET A 124 -9.29 9.27 0.03
N PRO A 125 -9.07 9.10 -1.30
CA PRO A 125 -10.12 9.41 -2.27
C PRO A 125 -11.44 8.70 -1.97
N TRP A 126 -11.37 7.49 -1.42
CA TRP A 126 -12.52 6.68 -1.03
C TRP A 126 -13.26 7.16 0.22
N SER A 127 -12.76 8.17 0.95
CA SER A 127 -13.55 8.84 2.00
C SER A 127 -14.72 9.65 1.45
N GLN A 128 -14.69 9.96 0.15
CA GLN A 128 -15.79 10.66 -0.49
C GLN A 128 -16.99 9.72 -0.63
N LYS A 129 -18.16 10.20 -0.23
CA LYS A 129 -19.43 9.50 -0.43
C LYS A 129 -19.58 9.07 -1.88
N ASP A 130 -19.98 7.81 -2.07
CA ASP A 130 -20.23 7.19 -3.37
C ASP A 130 -18.99 7.17 -4.30
N TRP A 131 -17.77 7.25 -3.73
CA TRP A 131 -16.54 7.23 -4.51
C TRP A 131 -16.46 5.97 -5.37
N PHE A 132 -16.62 4.80 -4.76
CA PHE A 132 -16.44 3.52 -5.45
C PHE A 132 -17.50 3.26 -6.53
N THR A 133 -18.72 3.70 -6.28
CA THR A 133 -19.89 3.42 -7.15
C THR A 133 -20.09 4.46 -8.24
N THR A 134 -19.78 5.73 -7.97
CA THR A 134 -20.22 6.87 -8.82
C THR A 134 -19.08 7.77 -9.25
N LEU A 135 -18.17 8.14 -8.34
CA LEU A 135 -17.14 9.15 -8.64
C LEU A 135 -15.89 8.57 -9.30
N ARG A 136 -15.55 7.32 -8.96
CA ARG A 136 -14.44 6.58 -9.56
C ARG A 136 -14.75 6.27 -11.03
N ALA A 137 -13.73 6.38 -11.86
CA ALA A 137 -13.77 5.99 -13.27
C ALA A 137 -12.63 4.99 -13.54
N PRO A 138 -12.92 3.78 -14.08
CA PRO A 138 -11.90 2.76 -14.32
C PRO A 138 -10.69 3.26 -15.13
N GLU A 139 -10.92 4.18 -16.06
CA GLU A 139 -9.90 4.77 -16.92
C GLU A 139 -8.83 5.57 -16.12
N ASN A 140 -9.16 5.99 -14.91
CA ASN A 140 -8.30 6.77 -14.04
C ASN A 140 -7.63 5.95 -12.92
N ASP A 141 -8.00 4.68 -12.73
CA ASP A 141 -7.55 3.94 -11.55
C ASP A 141 -6.05 3.79 -11.47
N TYR A 142 -5.40 3.42 -12.58
CA TYR A 142 -3.96 3.22 -12.59
C TYR A 142 -3.21 4.48 -12.15
N ALA A 143 -3.53 5.62 -12.76
CA ALA A 143 -2.95 6.91 -12.39
C ALA A 143 -3.39 7.36 -10.97
N GLY A 144 -4.62 7.04 -10.59
CA GLY A 144 -5.19 7.34 -9.29
C GLY A 144 -4.48 6.62 -8.14
N THR A 145 -4.21 5.32 -8.29
CA THR A 145 -3.45 4.52 -7.31
C THR A 145 -2.02 5.06 -7.16
N ILE A 146 -1.38 5.44 -8.26
CA ILE A 146 -0.05 6.07 -8.20
C ILE A 146 -0.10 7.39 -7.41
N ALA A 147 -1.08 8.24 -7.70
CA ALA A 147 -1.27 9.49 -6.98
C ALA A 147 -1.57 9.27 -5.49
N GLN A 148 -2.33 8.22 -5.14
CA GLN A 148 -2.61 7.84 -3.75
C GLN A 148 -1.33 7.51 -2.98
N VAL A 149 -0.47 6.64 -3.54
CA VAL A 149 0.82 6.28 -2.91
C VAL A 149 1.73 7.51 -2.79
N ILE A 150 1.77 8.39 -3.80
CA ILE A 150 2.51 9.66 -3.72
C ILE A 150 1.99 10.53 -2.57
N SER A 151 0.66 10.67 -2.42
CA SER A 151 0.05 11.40 -1.30
C SER A 151 0.46 10.82 0.06
N LEU A 152 0.56 9.49 0.19
CA LEU A 152 1.05 8.86 1.42
C LEU A 152 2.53 9.17 1.69
N ARG A 153 3.38 9.20 0.66
CA ARG A 153 4.78 9.65 0.82
C ARG A 153 4.85 11.11 1.28
N ARG A 154 3.96 11.97 0.79
CA ARG A 154 3.83 13.35 1.28
C ARG A 154 3.31 13.41 2.71
N ALA A 155 2.39 12.53 3.11
CA ALA A 155 1.91 12.45 4.49
C ALA A 155 3.06 12.08 5.45
N LEU A 156 3.96 11.18 5.04
CA LEU A 156 5.20 10.88 5.77
C LEU A 156 6.15 12.09 5.86
N ASP A 157 6.20 12.97 4.86
CA ASP A 157 6.99 14.21 4.97
C ASP A 157 6.45 15.06 6.10
N CYS A 158 5.13 15.25 6.14
CA CYS A 158 4.48 16.07 7.16
C CYS A 158 4.60 15.45 8.56
N LEU A 159 4.36 14.14 8.68
CA LEU A 159 4.46 13.41 9.95
C LEU A 159 5.88 13.50 10.54
N THR A 160 6.91 13.27 9.72
CA THR A 160 8.31 13.31 10.17
C THR A 160 8.86 14.72 10.34
N ALA A 161 8.15 15.75 9.85
CA ALA A 161 8.47 17.15 10.07
C ALA A 161 7.92 17.70 11.40
N ILE A 162 7.04 16.97 12.10
CA ILE A 162 6.54 17.39 13.41
C ILE A 162 7.70 17.48 14.41
N PRO A 163 7.92 18.64 15.07
CA PRO A 163 9.00 18.78 16.04
C PRO A 163 8.92 17.72 17.15
N GLY A 164 10.05 17.06 17.40
CA GLY A 164 10.18 16.02 18.42
C GLY A 164 9.86 14.61 17.94
N VAL A 165 9.38 14.41 16.71
CA VAL A 165 9.25 13.06 16.12
C VAL A 165 10.62 12.45 15.82
N ASP A 166 10.82 11.21 16.23
CA ASP A 166 11.97 10.37 15.93
C ASP A 166 11.77 9.67 14.58
N LYS A 167 12.50 10.13 13.57
CA LYS A 167 12.42 9.62 12.20
C LYS A 167 12.92 8.17 12.05
N THR A 168 13.56 7.60 13.08
CA THR A 168 14.06 6.23 13.07
C THR A 168 13.05 5.22 13.62
N ARG A 169 11.92 5.70 14.18
CA ARG A 169 10.84 4.89 14.76
C ARG A 169 9.49 5.28 14.17
N VAL A 170 9.33 5.01 12.87
CA VAL A 170 8.10 5.27 12.13
C VAL A 170 7.44 3.95 11.77
N ALA A 171 6.13 3.83 11.98
CA ALA A 171 5.32 2.73 11.50
C ALA A 171 4.27 3.19 10.48
N TYR A 172 3.79 2.23 9.70
CA TYR A 172 2.64 2.36 8.82
C TYR A 172 1.55 1.37 9.24
N VAL A 173 0.30 1.81 9.26
CA VAL A 173 -0.86 0.93 9.43
C VAL A 173 -1.85 1.20 8.31
N GLY A 174 -2.25 0.15 7.60
CA GLY A 174 -3.28 0.22 6.58
C GLY A 174 -4.25 -0.94 6.68
N HIS A 175 -5.51 -0.70 6.32
CA HIS A 175 -6.56 -1.70 6.22
C HIS A 175 -7.22 -1.66 4.83
N ASP A 176 -7.46 -2.83 4.24
CA ASP A 176 -8.09 -2.99 2.92
C ASP A 176 -7.36 -2.13 1.85
N PHE A 177 -8.00 -1.14 1.21
CA PHE A 177 -7.35 -0.19 0.30
C PHE A 177 -6.15 0.50 0.93
N GLY A 178 -6.23 0.86 2.21
CA GLY A 178 -5.08 1.36 2.96
C GLY A 178 -3.95 0.34 2.99
N ALA A 179 -4.22 -0.93 3.31
CA ALA A 179 -3.19 -1.96 3.29
C ALA A 179 -2.62 -2.20 1.87
N MET A 180 -3.45 -2.06 0.84
CA MET A 180 -3.03 -2.19 -0.57
C MET A 180 -2.09 -1.06 -0.99
N ASP A 181 -2.44 0.19 -0.68
CA ASP A 181 -1.55 1.33 -0.93
C ASP A 181 -0.27 1.24 -0.08
N GLY A 182 -0.40 0.70 1.13
CA GLY A 182 0.71 0.37 2.01
C GLY A 182 1.70 -0.59 1.38
N ALA A 183 1.22 -1.65 0.71
CA ALA A 183 2.09 -2.62 0.04
C ALA A 183 3.01 -1.96 -1.02
N LEU A 184 2.49 -0.99 -1.76
CA LEU A 184 3.26 -0.21 -2.73
C LEU A 184 4.19 0.79 -2.03
N LEU A 185 3.66 1.57 -1.07
CA LEU A 185 4.40 2.58 -0.32
C LEU A 185 5.64 1.98 0.36
N LEU A 186 5.46 0.85 1.03
CA LEU A 186 6.49 0.17 1.82
C LEU A 186 7.65 -0.36 0.96
N ALA A 187 7.44 -0.56 -0.33
CA ALA A 187 8.48 -0.95 -1.29
C ALA A 187 9.37 0.24 -1.69
N VAL A 188 8.79 1.44 -1.81
CA VAL A 188 9.44 2.61 -2.39
C VAL A 188 9.81 3.69 -1.38
N ASP A 189 9.34 3.58 -0.15
CA ASP A 189 9.64 4.51 0.93
C ASP A 189 10.20 3.79 2.15
N ALA A 190 11.46 4.10 2.48
CA ALA A 190 12.17 3.46 3.57
C ALA A 190 11.90 4.07 4.95
N ARG A 191 11.08 5.14 5.06
CA ARG A 191 10.81 5.79 6.34
C ARG A 191 10.07 4.86 7.32
N PRO A 192 8.96 4.20 6.95
CA PRO A 192 8.33 3.23 7.83
C PRO A 192 9.26 2.03 8.07
N GLN A 193 9.71 1.88 9.31
CA GLN A 193 10.51 0.74 9.76
C GLN A 193 9.63 -0.46 10.12
N TYR A 194 8.37 -0.21 10.45
CA TYR A 194 7.41 -1.20 10.89
C TYR A 194 6.11 -1.04 10.11
N ALA A 195 5.40 -2.15 9.88
CA ALA A 195 4.14 -2.12 9.14
C ALA A 195 3.09 -3.04 9.77
N VAL A 196 1.84 -2.60 9.77
CA VAL A 196 0.66 -3.44 9.98
C VAL A 196 -0.18 -3.37 8.72
N LEU A 197 -0.43 -4.51 8.09
CA LEU A 197 -1.30 -4.62 6.92
C LEU A 197 -2.49 -5.52 7.27
N MET A 198 -3.69 -4.95 7.21
CA MET A 198 -4.94 -5.60 7.56
C MET A 198 -5.71 -5.93 6.28
N THR A 199 -5.99 -7.22 6.07
CA THR A 199 -6.86 -7.75 4.99
C THR A 199 -6.66 -7.14 3.59
N PRO A 200 -5.43 -6.88 3.07
CA PRO A 200 -5.30 -6.54 1.65
C PRO A 200 -5.61 -7.75 0.76
N THR A 201 -5.99 -7.50 -0.50
CA THR A 201 -6.09 -8.53 -1.55
C THR A 201 -4.77 -8.73 -2.31
N LEU A 202 -4.74 -9.49 -3.41
CA LEU A 202 -3.54 -9.69 -4.25
C LEU A 202 -3.32 -8.55 -5.25
N SER A 203 -4.41 -7.97 -5.74
CA SER A 203 -4.38 -7.07 -6.88
C SER A 203 -5.48 -6.02 -6.81
N TYR A 204 -5.18 -4.80 -7.27
CA TYR A 204 -6.18 -3.73 -7.38
C TYR A 204 -7.32 -4.07 -8.32
N TRP A 205 -7.04 -4.77 -9.44
CA TRP A 205 -8.07 -5.08 -10.42
C TRP A 205 -9.14 -6.03 -9.88
N GLU A 206 -8.79 -6.98 -8.99
CA GLU A 206 -9.78 -7.88 -8.35
C GLU A 206 -10.82 -7.06 -7.58
N TRP A 207 -10.34 -6.02 -6.89
CA TRP A 207 -11.18 -5.15 -6.08
C TRP A 207 -11.97 -4.16 -6.92
N TYR A 208 -11.30 -3.45 -7.82
CA TYR A 208 -11.92 -2.44 -8.67
C TYR A 208 -12.99 -2.98 -9.61
N LEU A 209 -12.87 -4.25 -10.03
CA LEU A 209 -13.88 -4.94 -10.85
C LEU A 209 -15.12 -5.40 -10.05
N LEU A 210 -15.17 -5.21 -8.73
CA LEU A 210 -16.42 -5.31 -7.96
C LEU A 210 -17.36 -4.13 -8.24
N GLY A 211 -16.82 -3.03 -8.77
CA GLY A 211 -17.57 -1.82 -9.09
C GLY A 211 -17.83 -1.66 -10.60
N LYS A 212 -17.76 -0.40 -11.05
CA LYS A 212 -17.93 -0.04 -12.46
C LYS A 212 -16.90 -0.77 -13.34
N GLN A 213 -17.40 -1.39 -14.41
CA GLN A 213 -16.57 -2.13 -15.36
C GLN A 213 -15.88 -1.19 -16.37
N PRO A 214 -14.62 -1.46 -16.73
CA PRO A 214 -13.94 -0.78 -17.84
C PRO A 214 -14.51 -1.24 -19.19
N ALA A 215 -14.26 -0.47 -20.25
CA ALA A 215 -14.67 -0.84 -21.61
C ALA A 215 -13.96 -2.11 -22.12
N ASP A 216 -12.71 -2.32 -21.71
CA ASP A 216 -11.90 -3.51 -22.04
C ASP A 216 -11.31 -4.11 -20.74
N PRO A 217 -11.97 -5.13 -20.16
CA PRO A 217 -11.49 -5.77 -18.93
C PRO A 217 -10.11 -6.43 -19.07
N ALA A 218 -9.76 -6.97 -20.23
CA ALA A 218 -8.48 -7.66 -20.41
C ALA A 218 -7.32 -6.66 -20.43
N ALA A 219 -7.48 -5.55 -21.18
CA ALA A 219 -6.50 -4.47 -21.18
C ALA A 219 -6.38 -3.81 -19.79
N TYR A 220 -7.49 -3.65 -19.09
CA TYR A 220 -7.52 -3.11 -17.74
C TYR A 220 -6.74 -3.99 -16.74
N VAL A 221 -6.99 -5.30 -16.71
CA VAL A 221 -6.24 -6.24 -15.86
C VAL A 221 -4.75 -6.19 -16.20
N ALA A 222 -4.40 -6.22 -17.50
CA ALA A 222 -3.00 -6.15 -17.91
C ALA A 222 -2.29 -4.87 -17.43
N GLN A 223 -2.98 -3.72 -17.48
CA GLN A 223 -2.45 -2.45 -16.99
C GLN A 223 -2.31 -2.46 -15.45
N MET A 224 -3.37 -2.84 -14.74
CA MET A 224 -3.39 -2.82 -13.28
C MET A 224 -2.45 -3.85 -12.65
N SER A 225 -2.14 -4.96 -13.34
CA SER A 225 -1.18 -5.97 -12.86
C SER A 225 0.24 -5.44 -12.66
N ALA A 226 0.59 -4.27 -13.22
CA ALA A 226 1.85 -3.60 -12.87
C ALA A 226 1.92 -3.17 -11.38
N LEU A 227 0.77 -3.13 -10.70
CA LEU A 227 0.61 -2.80 -9.29
C LEU A 227 0.30 -4.02 -8.41
N ASP A 228 0.48 -5.26 -8.89
CA ASP A 228 0.17 -6.47 -8.12
C ASP A 228 1.01 -6.58 -6.84
N LEU A 229 0.33 -6.73 -5.71
CA LEU A 229 0.88 -6.51 -4.38
C LEU A 229 2.03 -7.46 -4.00
N PRO A 230 2.00 -8.78 -4.32
CA PRO A 230 3.08 -9.69 -3.93
C PRO A 230 4.47 -9.23 -4.41
N GLY A 231 4.55 -8.70 -5.63
CA GLY A 231 5.82 -8.22 -6.21
C GLY A 231 6.35 -6.98 -5.50
N TRP A 232 5.47 -6.07 -5.08
CA TRP A 232 5.83 -4.87 -4.33
C TRP A 232 6.15 -5.18 -2.86
N LEU A 233 5.33 -5.99 -2.19
CA LEU A 233 5.56 -6.43 -0.80
C LEU A 233 6.93 -7.08 -0.62
N ALA A 234 7.34 -7.93 -1.56
CA ALA A 234 8.64 -8.62 -1.51
C ALA A 234 9.84 -7.65 -1.49
N GLN A 235 9.65 -6.41 -1.95
CA GLN A 235 10.68 -5.37 -1.99
C GLN A 235 10.74 -4.53 -0.71
N GLY A 236 9.76 -4.68 0.19
CA GLY A 236 9.69 -3.97 1.45
C GLY A 236 10.97 -4.10 2.29
N LYS A 237 11.37 -3.00 2.92
CA LYS A 237 12.60 -2.91 3.75
C LYS A 237 12.33 -2.80 5.25
N GLN A 238 11.07 -3.00 5.64
CA GLN A 238 10.61 -2.94 7.02
C GLN A 238 11.38 -3.98 7.85
N LYS A 239 11.71 -3.58 9.08
CA LYS A 239 12.34 -4.43 10.09
C LYS A 239 11.37 -5.50 10.58
N ALA A 240 10.12 -5.11 10.77
CA ALA A 240 9.05 -6.01 11.18
C ALA A 240 7.71 -5.69 10.48
N THR A 241 6.89 -6.71 10.28
CA THR A 241 5.56 -6.58 9.67
C THR A 241 4.56 -7.49 10.37
N LEU A 242 3.44 -6.92 10.79
CA LEU A 242 2.25 -7.63 11.24
C LEU A 242 1.23 -7.70 10.11
N LEU A 243 0.71 -8.90 9.87
CA LEU A 243 -0.36 -9.17 8.93
C LEU A 243 -1.59 -9.63 9.73
N GLN A 244 -2.72 -8.97 9.55
CA GLN A 244 -3.98 -9.31 10.22
C GLN A 244 -5.04 -9.68 9.17
N PHE A 245 -5.70 -10.82 9.34
CA PHE A 245 -6.73 -11.34 8.41
C PHE A 245 -7.96 -11.90 9.12
N GLY A 246 -9.12 -11.79 8.49
CA GLY A 246 -10.35 -12.46 8.93
C GLY A 246 -10.43 -13.89 8.37
N GLN A 247 -10.87 -14.85 9.18
CA GLN A 247 -11.15 -16.22 8.74
C GLN A 247 -12.52 -16.35 8.09
N ASN A 248 -13.43 -15.43 8.42
CA ASN A 248 -14.79 -15.33 7.87
C ASN A 248 -14.91 -14.16 6.88
N ASP A 249 -13.78 -13.61 6.44
CA ASP A 249 -13.71 -12.51 5.49
C ASP A 249 -14.34 -12.94 4.16
N GLU A 250 -15.39 -12.22 3.78
CA GLU A 250 -16.21 -12.49 2.61
C GLU A 250 -15.55 -12.06 1.29
N TYR A 251 -14.49 -11.26 1.36
CA TYR A 251 -13.79 -10.73 0.20
C TYR A 251 -12.38 -11.30 0.04
N VAL A 252 -11.65 -11.49 1.15
CA VAL A 252 -10.26 -11.93 1.17
C VAL A 252 -10.15 -13.34 1.74
N SER A 253 -9.90 -14.30 0.86
CA SER A 253 -9.75 -15.69 1.27
C SER A 253 -8.51 -15.92 2.15
N GLN A 254 -8.54 -16.98 2.96
CA GLN A 254 -7.35 -17.42 3.70
C GLN A 254 -6.16 -17.75 2.78
N ALA A 255 -6.42 -18.23 1.56
CA ALA A 255 -5.38 -18.49 0.56
C ALA A 255 -4.71 -17.19 0.11
N THR A 256 -5.47 -16.12 -0.07
CA THR A 256 -4.96 -14.77 -0.36
C THR A 256 -4.06 -14.28 0.77
N GLY A 257 -4.51 -14.39 2.02
CA GLY A 257 -3.70 -14.01 3.19
C GLY A 257 -2.39 -14.81 3.30
N ILE A 258 -2.42 -16.11 3.00
CA ILE A 258 -1.23 -16.96 2.96
C ILE A 258 -0.27 -16.55 1.82
N ALA A 259 -0.79 -16.22 0.64
CA ALA A 259 0.02 -15.77 -0.49
C ALA A 259 0.75 -14.46 -0.16
N LEU A 260 0.04 -13.48 0.40
CA LEU A 260 0.61 -12.20 0.83
C LEU A 260 1.63 -12.39 1.94
N ARG A 261 1.32 -13.23 2.95
CA ARG A 261 2.29 -13.61 3.98
C ARG A 261 3.57 -14.13 3.36
N ASN A 262 3.48 -15.05 2.41
CA ASN A 262 4.65 -15.64 1.76
C ASN A 262 5.45 -14.60 0.95
N ALA A 263 4.78 -13.60 0.36
CA ALA A 263 5.42 -12.49 -0.35
C ALA A 263 6.11 -11.49 0.59
N THR A 264 5.57 -11.25 1.79
CA THR A 264 6.17 -10.34 2.78
C THR A 264 7.54 -10.85 3.25
N PRO A 265 8.61 -10.02 3.27
CA PRO A 265 9.93 -10.41 3.74
C PRO A 265 9.94 -11.01 5.17
N ASN A 266 10.63 -12.12 5.34
CA ASN A 266 10.69 -12.84 6.62
C ASN A 266 11.82 -12.33 7.54
N ARG A 267 11.86 -11.03 7.83
CA ARG A 267 12.82 -10.44 8.79
C ARG A 267 12.32 -10.57 10.22
N ASP A 268 11.12 -10.04 10.46
CA ASP A 268 10.28 -10.27 11.63
C ASP A 268 8.83 -10.16 11.15
N ARG A 269 8.22 -11.29 10.82
CA ARG A 269 6.90 -11.35 10.18
C ARG A 269 5.92 -12.06 11.09
N THR A 270 4.95 -11.32 11.61
CA THR A 270 3.84 -11.86 12.40
C THR A 270 2.60 -11.99 11.53
N PHE A 271 1.93 -13.14 11.55
CA PHE A 271 0.68 -13.36 10.84
C PHE A 271 -0.40 -13.79 11.84
N LYS A 272 -1.49 -13.03 11.92
CA LYS A 272 -2.62 -13.30 12.79
C LYS A 272 -3.90 -13.42 11.95
N ALA A 273 -4.62 -14.52 12.14
CA ALA A 273 -5.93 -14.74 11.53
C ALA A 273 -6.97 -14.95 12.62
N TYR A 274 -8.07 -14.19 12.56
CA TYR A 274 -9.10 -14.14 13.59
C TYR A 274 -10.42 -14.70 13.07
N ARG A 275 -11.29 -15.21 13.95
CA ARG A 275 -12.67 -15.60 13.57
C ARG A 275 -13.58 -14.37 13.40
N LEU A 276 -13.16 -13.45 12.54
CA LEU A 276 -13.79 -12.18 12.24
C LEU A 276 -14.03 -12.08 10.73
N ASP A 277 -14.90 -11.15 10.35
CA ASP A 277 -15.13 -10.73 8.97
C ASP A 277 -14.01 -9.80 8.48
N HIS A 278 -14.23 -9.18 7.32
CA HIS A 278 -13.27 -8.27 6.71
C HIS A 278 -12.92 -7.06 7.59
N ALA A 279 -13.86 -6.57 8.41
CA ALA A 279 -13.70 -5.33 9.16
C ALA A 279 -12.70 -5.44 10.31
N LEU A 280 -12.48 -6.64 10.85
CA LEU A 280 -11.61 -6.90 12.00
C LEU A 280 -11.93 -6.04 13.24
N ASP A 281 -13.16 -5.56 13.38
CA ASP A 281 -13.62 -4.71 14.49
C ASP A 281 -13.89 -5.56 15.74
N ASP A 282 -12.81 -5.99 16.38
CA ASP A 282 -12.83 -6.73 17.64
C ASP A 282 -11.70 -6.26 18.55
N VAL A 283 -11.99 -6.22 19.85
CA VAL A 283 -11.02 -5.81 20.88
C VAL A 283 -9.72 -6.60 20.80
N THR A 284 -9.77 -7.89 20.45
CA THR A 284 -8.60 -8.76 20.34
C THR A 284 -7.68 -8.32 19.20
N ALA A 285 -8.24 -8.05 18.02
CA ALA A 285 -7.46 -7.62 16.86
C ALA A 285 -6.83 -6.24 17.10
N HIS A 286 -7.57 -5.36 17.79
CA HIS A 286 -7.13 -4.03 18.18
C HIS A 286 -6.00 -4.08 19.23
N ASP A 287 -6.18 -4.85 20.31
CA ASP A 287 -5.17 -5.04 21.35
C ASP A 287 -3.89 -5.67 20.78
N ASP A 288 -4.02 -6.67 19.91
CA ASP A 288 -2.88 -7.31 19.26
C ASP A 288 -2.09 -6.32 18.40
N ARG A 289 -2.77 -5.46 17.63
CA ARG A 289 -2.14 -4.43 16.82
C ARG A 289 -1.42 -3.39 17.68
N ARG A 290 -2.08 -2.88 18.73
CA ARG A 290 -1.48 -1.90 19.65
C ARG A 290 -0.29 -2.47 20.40
N ALA A 291 -0.42 -3.65 20.98
CA ALA A 291 0.66 -4.31 21.70
C ALA A 291 1.86 -4.55 20.78
N TRP A 292 1.61 -4.98 19.53
CA TRP A 292 2.66 -5.14 18.54
C TRP A 292 3.35 -3.80 18.22
N LEU A 293 2.59 -2.73 17.98
CA LEU A 293 3.14 -1.39 17.72
C LEU A 293 3.97 -0.86 18.90
N ILE A 294 3.45 -0.96 20.13
CA ILE A 294 4.12 -0.53 21.36
C ILE A 294 5.48 -1.24 21.49
N ALA A 295 5.51 -2.56 21.33
CA ALA A 295 6.73 -3.35 21.42
C ALA A 295 7.79 -2.94 20.38
N HIS A 296 7.38 -2.73 19.11
CA HIS A 296 8.33 -2.43 18.02
C HIS A 296 8.75 -0.96 17.98
N LEU A 297 7.89 -0.04 18.43
CA LEU A 297 8.21 1.38 18.58
C LEU A 297 8.98 1.67 19.87
N GLY A 298 9.08 0.70 20.79
CA GLY A 298 9.86 0.79 22.02
C GLY A 298 9.31 1.81 23.01
N VAL A 299 8.00 1.75 23.26
CA VAL A 299 7.25 2.61 24.19
C VAL A 299 6.44 1.80 25.20
#